data_AF-A0A562P2S8-F1
#
_entry.id   AF-A0A562P2S8-F1
#
_cell.length_a   1.000
_cell.length_b   1.000
_cell.length_c   1.000
_cell.angle_alpha   90.00
_cell.angle_beta   90.00
_cell.angle_gamma   90.00
#
_symmetry.space_group_name_H-M   'P 1'
#
loop_
_entity.id
_entity.type
_entity.pdbx_description
1 polymer ?
#
loop_
_entity_poly.entity_id
_entity_poly.type
_entity_poly.pdbx_seq_one_letter_code
_entity_poly.pdbx_strand_id
1 'polypeptide(L)'
;MPGLLPGHARALHALEGIGYSGFGDVTVISDGTEILKRLPRALSKPTTHIIDWFHIAMKIQPMKQIADHIVRSRSSLFERLPAIDRDIRSVK
;
A
#
# COMPACT_ATOMS: atom_id res chain seq x y z
N MET A 1 -19.56 -20.93 20.45
CA MET A 1 -19.61 -20.52 19.03
C MET A 1 -18.85 -19.20 18.90
N PRO A 2 -17.60 -19.17 18.40
CA PRO A 2 -16.88 -17.91 18.28
C PRO A 2 -17.47 -17.11 17.10
N GLY A 3 -17.84 -15.85 17.38
CA GLY A 3 -18.60 -14.99 16.48
C GLY A 3 -17.87 -14.66 15.19
N LEU A 4 -18.47 -15.07 14.06
CA LEU A 4 -18.05 -14.69 12.72
C LEU A 4 -18.42 -13.22 12.49
N LEU A 5 -17.44 -12.32 12.43
CA LEU A 5 -17.69 -10.90 12.17
C LEU A 5 -18.36 -10.71 10.78
N PRO A 6 -19.24 -9.69 10.60
CA PRO A 6 -20.13 -9.57 9.43
C PRO A 6 -19.44 -9.54 8.06
N GLY A 7 -18.20 -9.05 8.00
CA GLY A 7 -17.42 -9.00 6.75
C GLY A 7 -16.97 -10.37 6.24
N HIS A 8 -16.74 -11.33 7.13
CA HIS A 8 -16.24 -12.66 6.78
C HIS A 8 -17.33 -13.54 6.15
N ALA A 9 -18.57 -13.41 6.61
CA ALA A 9 -19.71 -14.15 6.07
C ALA A 9 -20.00 -13.79 4.60
N ARG A 10 -19.82 -12.51 4.23
CA ARG A 10 -20.05 -12.04 2.85
C ARG A 10 -19.02 -12.58 1.86
N ALA A 11 -17.75 -12.65 2.24
CA ALA A 11 -16.69 -13.15 1.36
C ALA A 11 -16.84 -14.65 1.09
N LEU A 12 -17.13 -15.44 2.13
CA LEU A 12 -17.41 -16.88 2.00
C LEU A 12 -18.66 -17.15 1.15
N HIS A 13 -19.76 -16.44 1.40
CA HIS A 13 -20.98 -16.58 0.61
C HIS A 13 -20.77 -16.19 -0.87
N ALA A 14 -19.92 -15.19 -1.15
CA ALA A 14 -19.56 -14.85 -2.53
C ALA A 14 -18.73 -15.95 -3.21
N LEU A 15 -17.82 -16.59 -2.47
CA LEU A 15 -17.04 -17.74 -2.96
C LEU A 15 -17.95 -18.95 -3.25
N GLU A 16 -18.89 -19.26 -2.37
CA GLU A 16 -19.88 -20.33 -2.59
C GLU A 16 -20.72 -20.04 -3.84
N GLY A 17 -21.13 -18.79 -4.05
CA GLY A 17 -21.89 -18.36 -5.24
C GLY A 17 -21.14 -18.51 -6.56
N ILE A 18 -19.80 -18.58 -6.54
CA ILE A 18 -18.98 -18.86 -7.74
C ILE A 18 -18.50 -20.32 -7.81
N GLY A 19 -19.02 -21.19 -6.94
CA GLY A 19 -18.77 -22.64 -6.96
C GLY A 19 -17.62 -23.12 -6.06
N TYR A 20 -17.11 -22.29 -5.15
CA TYR A 20 -16.16 -22.75 -4.14
C TYR A 20 -16.86 -23.67 -3.12
N SER A 21 -16.43 -24.92 -3.05
CA SER A 21 -17.04 -25.95 -2.19
C SER A 21 -16.25 -26.25 -0.90
N GLY A 22 -15.32 -25.37 -0.52
CA GLY A 22 -14.47 -25.57 0.65
C GLY A 22 -13.27 -26.51 0.42
N PHE A 23 -13.05 -26.94 -0.82
CA PHE A 23 -11.93 -27.78 -1.25
C PHE A 23 -11.07 -27.06 -2.29
N GLY A 24 -9.75 -27.24 -2.20
CA GLY A 24 -8.76 -26.63 -3.09
C GLY A 24 -7.89 -25.59 -2.38
N ASP A 25 -6.69 -25.37 -2.90
CA ASP A 25 -5.80 -24.35 -2.37
C ASP A 25 -6.25 -22.98 -2.87
N VAL A 26 -6.54 -22.07 -1.94
CA VAL A 26 -6.96 -20.70 -2.26
C VAL A 26 -5.74 -19.79 -2.19
N THR A 27 -5.54 -19.00 -3.24
CA THR A 27 -4.55 -17.91 -3.24
C THR A 27 -5.30 -16.59 -3.24
N VAL A 28 -5.01 -15.74 -2.27
CA VAL A 28 -5.62 -14.41 -2.12
C VAL A 28 -4.59 -13.36 -2.56
N ILE A 29 -4.98 -12.52 -3.52
CA ILE A 29 -4.24 -11.32 -3.91
C ILE A 29 -4.93 -10.13 -3.25
N SER A 30 -4.21 -9.35 -2.46
CA SER A 30 -4.82 -8.23 -1.72
C SER A 30 -3.95 -6.98 -1.69
N ASP A 31 -4.57 -5.90 -1.26
CA ASP A 31 -3.96 -4.62 -0.93
C ASP A 31 -3.09 -4.64 0.34
N GLY A 32 -2.99 -5.78 1.02
CA GLY A 32 -2.31 -5.92 2.31
C GLY A 32 -3.12 -5.41 3.49
N THR A 33 -4.40 -5.05 3.30
CA THR A 33 -5.30 -4.60 4.37
C THR A 33 -5.66 -5.76 5.30
N GLU A 34 -5.75 -5.47 6.60
CA GLU A 34 -5.88 -6.45 7.68
C GLU A 34 -7.10 -7.37 7.55
N ILE A 35 -8.12 -6.93 6.81
CA ILE A 35 -9.36 -7.69 6.56
C ILE A 35 -9.11 -8.95 5.71
N LEU A 36 -8.14 -8.93 4.79
CA LEU A 36 -7.82 -10.06 3.92
C LEU A 36 -6.73 -10.98 4.50
N LYS A 37 -5.93 -10.48 5.45
CA LYS A 37 -5.01 -11.32 6.24
C LYS A 37 -5.73 -12.30 7.18
N ARG A 38 -7.01 -12.06 7.48
CA ARG A 38 -7.85 -12.90 8.34
C ARG A 38 -8.71 -13.91 7.57
N LEU A 39 -8.87 -13.72 6.25
CA LEU A 39 -9.54 -14.68 5.37
C LEU A 39 -8.89 -16.09 5.40
N PRO A 40 -7.55 -16.23 5.40
CA PRO A 40 -6.88 -17.51 5.59
C PRO A 40 -7.26 -18.26 6.87
N ARG A 41 -7.67 -17.55 7.93
CA ARG A 41 -8.07 -18.18 9.21
C ARG A 41 -9.49 -18.76 9.18
N ALA A 42 -10.32 -18.34 8.22
CA ALA A 42 -11.67 -18.83 8.03
C ALA A 42 -11.75 -19.97 7.00
N LEU A 43 -10.68 -20.20 6.25
CA LEU A 43 -10.55 -21.29 5.29
C LEU A 43 -9.92 -22.51 5.97
N SER A 44 -10.42 -23.71 5.63
CA SER A 44 -10.00 -24.99 6.23
C SER A 44 -8.56 -25.38 5.92
N LYS A 45 -7.91 -24.71 4.96
CA LYS A 45 -6.55 -24.95 4.49
C LYS A 45 -5.72 -23.67 4.49
N PRO A 46 -4.38 -23.76 4.69
CA PRO A 46 -3.50 -22.60 4.64
C PRO A 46 -3.64 -21.89 3.29
N THR A 47 -4.09 -20.64 3.33
CA THR A 47 -4.33 -19.81 2.15
C THR A 47 -3.11 -18.96 1.91
N THR A 48 -2.51 -19.06 0.72
CA THR A 48 -1.38 -18.22 0.32
C THR A 48 -1.87 -16.78 0.13
N HIS A 49 -1.23 -15.83 0.81
CA HIS A 49 -1.58 -14.42 0.74
C HIS A 49 -0.48 -13.63 0.03
N ILE A 50 -0.79 -13.10 -1.15
CA ILE A 50 0.12 -12.33 -2.00
C ILE A 50 -0.31 -10.86 -1.98
N ILE A 51 0.64 -9.96 -1.76
CA ILE A 51 0.39 -8.52 -1.86
C ILE A 51 0.42 -8.12 -3.34
N ASP A 52 -0.61 -7.42 -3.78
CA ASP A 52 -0.77 -6.93 -5.15
C ASP A 52 0.32 -5.91 -5.53
N TRP A 53 0.93 -6.11 -6.70
CA TRP A 53 1.95 -5.23 -7.27
C TRP A 53 1.42 -3.81 -7.51
N PHE A 54 0.12 -3.64 -7.82
CA PHE A 54 -0.50 -2.33 -7.98
C PHE A 54 -0.49 -1.56 -6.66
N HIS A 55 -0.83 -2.22 -5.55
CA HIS A 55 -0.82 -1.61 -4.22
C HIS A 55 0.60 -1.27 -3.75
N ILE A 56 1.58 -2.10 -4.10
CA ILE A 56 3.00 -1.80 -3.87
C ILE A 56 3.42 -0.57 -4.69
N ALA A 57 3.10 -0.52 -5.98
CA ALA A 57 3.40 0.60 -6.86
C ALA A 57 2.77 1.90 -6.36
N MET A 58 1.51 1.85 -5.91
CA MET A 58 0.81 2.99 -5.32
C MET A 58 1.47 3.52 -4.04
N LYS A 59 2.16 2.68 -3.26
CA LYS A 59 2.93 3.13 -2.09
C LYS A 59 4.29 3.71 -2.48
N ILE A 60 4.96 3.14 -3.48
CA ILE A 60 6.30 3.56 -3.91
C ILE A 60 6.27 4.88 -4.70
N GLN A 61 5.25 5.09 -5.53
CA GLN A 61 5.19 6.24 -6.43
C GLN A 61 5.17 7.61 -5.70
N PRO A 62 4.36 7.80 -4.63
CA PRO A 62 4.43 9.03 -3.83
C PRO A 62 5.79 9.23 -3.17
N MET A 63 6.44 8.16 -2.69
CA MET A 63 7.78 8.25 -2.09
C MET A 63 8.82 8.73 -3.10
N LYS A 64 8.74 8.24 -4.35
CA LYS A 64 9.59 8.71 -5.45
C LYS A 64 9.37 10.20 -5.73
N GLN A 65 8.13 10.65 -5.78
CA GLN A 65 7.81 12.06 -6.01
C GLN A 65 8.36 12.97 -4.90
N ILE A 66 8.28 12.54 -3.64
CA ILE A 66 8.85 13.26 -2.50
C ILE A 66 10.38 13.32 -2.61
N ALA A 67 11.04 12.21 -2.92
CA ALA A 67 12.49 12.17 -3.09
C ALA A 67 12.95 13.10 -4.22
N ASP A 68 12.29 13.04 -5.39
CA ASP A 68 12.57 13.90 -6.53
C ASP A 68 12.37 15.38 -6.18
N HIS A 69 11.32 15.70 -5.41
CA HIS A 69 11.09 17.06 -4.93
C HIS A 69 12.19 17.54 -3.98
N ILE A 70 12.62 16.72 -3.01
CA ILE A 70 13.70 17.08 -2.08
C ILE A 70 15.00 17.37 -2.84
N VAL A 71 15.35 16.53 -3.82
CA VAL A 71 16.55 16.71 -4.65
C VAL A 71 16.48 18.02 -5.45
N ARG A 72 15.35 18.28 -6.12
CA ARG A 72 15.15 19.54 -6.87
C ARG A 72 15.19 20.78 -5.98
N SER A 73 14.49 20.74 -4.84
CA SER A 73 14.45 21.85 -3.89
C SER A 73 15.84 22.17 -3.34
N ARG A 74 16.64 21.15 -3.01
CA ARG A 74 18.05 21.35 -2.62
C ARG A 74 18.88 22.01 -3.72
N SER A 75 18.79 21.53 -4.97
CA SER A 75 19.51 22.14 -6.10
C SER A 75 19.15 23.62 -6.26
N SER A 76 17.85 23.94 -6.26
CA SER A 76 17.37 25.32 -6.40
C SER A 76 17.85 26.24 -5.26
N LEU A 77 18.01 25.69 -4.05
CA LEU A 77 18.51 26.44 -2.91
C LEU A 77 20.02 26.72 -3.06
N PHE A 78 20.81 25.74 -3.50
CA PHE A 78 22.24 25.94 -3.80
C PHE A 78 22.47 26.94 -4.94
N GLU A 79 21.60 27.00 -5.93
CA GLU A 79 21.68 27.97 -7.01
C GLU A 79 21.32 29.40 -6.56
N ARG A 80 20.38 29.54 -5.61
CA ARG A 80 19.90 30.86 -5.15
C ARG A 80 20.72 31.44 -4.00
N LEU A 81 21.39 30.61 -3.20
CA LEU A 81 22.22 31.03 -2.07
C LEU A 81 23.27 32.10 -2.41
N PRO A 82 24.03 32.01 -3.52
CA PRO A 82 25.01 33.03 -3.89
C PRO A 82 24.39 34.39 -4.23
N ALA A 83 23.20 34.40 -4.83
CA ALA A 83 22.48 35.63 -5.14
C ALA A 83 21.95 36.29 -3.85
N ILE A 84 21.40 35.48 -2.94
CA ILE A 84 20.92 35.96 -1.64
C ILE A 84 22.08 36.52 -0.80
N ASP A 85 23.24 35.86 -0.76
CA ASP A 85 24.44 36.38 -0.06
C ASP A 85 24.91 37.73 -0.63
N ARG A 86 24.89 37.87 -1.96
CA ARG A 86 25.25 39.11 -2.64
C ARG A 86 24.27 40.24 -2.28
N ASP A 87 22.98 39.96 -2.29
CA ASP A 87 21.95 40.94 -1.93
C ASP A 87 22.10 41.40 -0.47
N ILE A 88 22.30 40.47 0.48
CA ILE A 88 22.54 40.78 1.90
C ILE A 88 23.79 41.67 2.06
N ARG A 89 24.87 41.37 1.34
CA ARG A 89 26.12 42.15 1.40
C ARG A 89 25.97 43.54 0.80
N SER A 90 25.09 43.71 -0.19
CA SER A 90 24.84 45.01 -0.85
C SER A 90 24.01 45.99 -0.01
N VAL A 91 23.34 45.50 1.03
CA VAL A 91 22.49 46.30 1.94
C VAL A 91 23.31 46.80 3.16
N LYS A 92 24.57 46.38 3.29
CA LYS A 92 25.46 46.72 4.40
C LYS A 92 26.60 47.63 3.96
#